data_AF-A0A8J4SFV4-F1
#
_entry.id   AF-A0A8J4SFV4-F1
#
_cell.length_a   1.000
_cell.length_b   1.000
_cell.length_c   1.000
_cell.angle_alpha   90.00
_cell.angle_beta   90.00
_cell.angle_gamma   90.00
#
_symmetry.space_group_name_H-M   'P 1'
#
loop_
_entity.id
_entity.type
_entity.pdbx_description
1 polymer ?
#
loop_
_entity_poly.entity_id
_entity_poly.type
_entity_poly.pdbx_seq_one_letter_code
_entity_poly.pdbx_strand_id
1 'polypeptide(L)'
;MGTQQHYVLFEHVTGYALFRVKEFDEITRHFTAHVNAFIKPIAFVHFCSVAEAVENIQAVSDGMISGLLRQFLLKNVPHQSVLGVNEESLGKSIT
;
A
#
# COMPACT_ATOMS: atom_id res chain seq x y z
N MET A 1 11.67 -0.85 -23.05
CA MET A 1 11.52 -1.46 -21.71
C MET A 1 10.42 -0.67 -21.02
N GLY A 2 9.32 -1.30 -20.61
CA GLY A 2 8.23 -0.60 -19.91
C GLY A 2 8.74 -0.12 -18.56
N THR A 3 8.41 1.12 -18.16
CA THR A 3 8.71 1.61 -16.81
C THR A 3 7.91 0.80 -15.80
N GLN A 4 8.59 0.07 -14.92
CA GLN A 4 7.96 -0.66 -13.82
C GLN A 4 7.25 0.34 -12.92
N GLN A 5 6.00 0.05 -12.55
CA GLN A 5 5.23 0.93 -11.66
C GLN A 5 5.36 0.44 -10.22
N HIS A 6 5.68 1.37 -9.32
CA HIS A 6 5.83 1.09 -7.89
C HIS A 6 4.67 1.70 -7.13
N TYR A 7 4.07 0.88 -6.27
CA TYR A 7 3.02 1.27 -5.35
C TYR A 7 3.42 0.90 -3.93
N VAL A 8 2.86 1.58 -2.93
CA VAL A 8 2.98 1.19 -1.52
C VAL A 8 1.59 1.10 -0.91
N LEU A 9 1.33 0.00 -0.22
CA LEU A 9 0.20 -0.14 0.68
C LEU A 9 0.55 0.57 2.00
N PHE A 10 -0.40 1.31 2.54
CA PHE A 10 -0.30 1.89 3.87
C PHE A 10 -1.53 1.50 4.68
N GLU A 11 -1.32 0.71 5.72
CA GLU A 11 -2.32 0.26 6.67
C GLU A 11 -2.50 1.32 7.77
N HIS A 12 -3.65 1.97 7.80
CA HIS A 12 -3.99 2.99 8.79
C HIS A 12 -5.11 2.49 9.70
N VAL A 13 -5.19 3.01 10.92
CA VAL A 13 -6.24 2.64 11.89
C VAL A 13 -7.66 2.92 11.39
N THR A 14 -7.81 3.80 10.40
CA THR A 14 -9.11 4.13 9.79
C THR A 14 -9.35 3.48 8.43
N GLY A 15 -8.40 2.71 7.89
CA GLY A 15 -8.54 2.16 6.54
C GLY A 15 -7.22 1.84 5.83
N TYR A 16 -7.31 1.52 4.54
CA TYR A 16 -6.15 1.25 3.70
C TYR A 16 -5.94 2.37 2.68
N ALA A 17 -4.70 2.81 2.52
CA ALA A 17 -4.29 3.75 1.49
C ALA A 17 -3.36 3.08 0.48
N LEU A 18 -3.45 3.50 -0.78
CA LEU A 18 -2.53 3.12 -1.83
C LEU A 18 -1.89 4.38 -2.39
N PHE A 19 -0.56 4.37 -2.46
CA PHE A 19 0.20 5.44 -3.10
C PHE A 19 1.03 4.89 -4.24
N ARG A 20 1.21 5.68 -5.30
CA ARG A 20 2.19 5.42 -6.35
C ARG A 20 3.47 6.14 -6.01
N VAL A 21 4.58 5.42 -6.10
CA VAL A 21 5.93 5.91 -5.86
C VAL A 21 6.62 6.13 -7.21
N LYS A 22 7.19 7.31 -7.40
CA LYS A 22 8.07 7.60 -8.53
C LYS A 22 9.50 7.22 -8.12
N GLU A 23 10.15 6.37 -8.90
CA GLU A 23 11.58 6.09 -8.72
C GLU A 23 12.40 7.38 -8.83
N PHE A 24 13.43 7.47 -8.01
CA PHE A 24 14.42 8.53 -8.06
C PHE A 24 15.81 7.92 -7.89
N ASP A 25 16.79 8.55 -8.52
CA ASP A 25 18.17 8.08 -8.49
C ASP A 25 18.80 8.41 -7.12
N GLU A 26 19.40 7.41 -6.46
CA GLU A 26 19.85 7.45 -5.06
C GLU A 26 21.05 8.39 -4.80
N ILE A 27 21.53 9.10 -5.83
CA ILE A 27 22.81 9.84 -5.83
C ILE A 27 22.87 10.98 -4.78
N THR A 28 21.75 11.36 -4.15
CA THR A 28 21.77 12.34 -3.05
C THR A 28 21.15 11.78 -1.78
N ARG A 29 22.00 11.21 -0.90
CA ARG A 29 21.65 10.86 0.49
C ARG A 29 21.07 12.03 1.31
N HIS A 30 21.21 13.27 0.82
CA HIS A 30 20.61 14.47 1.37
C HIS A 30 19.78 15.15 0.29
N PHE A 31 18.50 14.83 0.26
CA PHE A 31 17.58 15.38 -0.73
C PHE A 31 16.48 16.18 -0.02
N THR A 32 16.31 17.45 -0.41
CA THR A 32 15.41 18.41 0.24
C THR A 32 14.17 18.73 -0.60
N ALA A 33 13.73 17.85 -1.50
CA ALA A 33 12.47 18.10 -2.19
C ALA A 33 11.27 17.55 -1.44
N HIS A 34 10.13 18.16 -1.74
CA HIS A 34 8.86 17.87 -1.11
C HIS A 34 8.44 16.43 -1.41
N VAL A 35 7.96 15.70 -0.40
CA VAL A 35 7.53 14.29 -0.51
C VAL A 35 6.52 14.07 -1.65
N ASN A 36 5.63 15.05 -1.86
CA ASN A 36 4.65 15.06 -2.96
C ASN A 36 5.25 14.98 -4.38
N ALA A 37 6.56 15.21 -4.55
CA ALA A 37 7.23 15.01 -5.82
C ALA A 37 7.41 13.52 -6.18
N PHE A 38 7.34 12.62 -5.20
CA PHE A 38 7.59 11.19 -5.34
C PHE A 38 6.37 10.34 -5.06
N ILE A 39 5.54 10.76 -4.10
CA ILE A 39 4.39 9.99 -3.64
C ILE A 39 3.11 10.65 -4.16
N LYS A 40 2.31 9.87 -4.87
CA LYS A 40 0.97 10.28 -5.33
C LYS A 40 -0.10 9.40 -4.69
N PRO A 41 -1.07 9.95 -3.95
CA PRO A 41 -2.24 9.20 -3.49
C PRO A 41 -3.02 8.64 -4.68
N ILE A 42 -3.41 7.36 -4.60
CA ILE A 42 -4.15 6.66 -5.66
C ILE A 42 -5.54 6.30 -5.18
N ALA A 43 -5.63 5.69 -4.00
CA ALA A 43 -6.90 5.26 -3.44
C ALA A 43 -6.85 5.23 -1.92
N PHE A 44 -8.03 5.36 -1.31
CA PHE A 44 -8.23 5.16 0.11
C PHE A 44 -9.57 4.45 0.32
N VAL A 45 -9.62 3.47 1.22
CA VAL A 45 -10.87 2.85 1.69
C VAL A 45 -10.95 2.98 3.19
N HIS A 46 -12.07 3.50 3.69
CA HIS A 46 -12.32 3.63 5.12
C HIS A 46 -12.89 2.33 5.69
N PHE A 47 -12.61 2.06 6.96
CA PHE A 47 -13.41 1.12 7.74
C PHE A 47 -14.78 1.76 8.06
N CYS A 48 -15.84 0.98 7.91
CA CYS A 48 -17.23 1.38 8.11
C CYS A 48 -17.67 1.27 9.57
N SER A 49 -16.90 0.58 10.43
CA SER A 49 -17.19 0.45 11.85
C SER A 49 -15.93 0.14 12.68
N VAL A 50 -16.02 0.30 14.00
CA VAL A 50 -14.96 -0.11 14.93
C VAL A 50 -14.73 -1.62 14.88
N ALA A 51 -15.79 -2.41 14.74
CA ALA A 51 -15.68 -3.87 14.65
C ALA A 51 -14.89 -4.29 13.39
N GLU A 52 -15.21 -3.68 12.24
CA GLU A 52 -14.47 -3.92 10.99
C GLU A 52 -13.01 -3.47 11.12
N ALA A 53 -12.74 -2.33 11.78
CA ALA A 53 -11.38 -1.86 12.01
C ALA A 53 -10.56 -2.87 12.82
N VAL A 54 -11.11 -3.38 13.93
CA VAL A 54 -10.44 -4.39 14.77
C VAL A 54 -10.17 -5.66 13.98
N GLU A 55 -11.15 -6.16 13.22
CA GLU A 55 -10.99 -7.35 12.38
C GLU A 55 -9.87 -7.17 11.34
N ASN A 56 -9.86 -6.03 10.65
CA ASN A 56 -8.87 -5.73 9.62
C ASN A 56 -7.45 -5.55 10.19
N ILE A 57 -7.32 -4.83 11.31
CA ILE A 57 -6.03 -4.65 12.00
C ILE A 57 -5.48 -5.98 12.48
N GLN A 58 -6.32 -6.83 13.08
CA GLN A 58 -5.90 -8.15 13.54
C GLN A 58 -5.46 -9.03 12.36
N ALA A 59 -6.23 -9.05 11.26
CA ALA A 59 -5.86 -9.81 10.07
C ALA A 59 -4.47 -9.39 9.54
N VAL A 60 -4.21 -8.08 9.43
CA VAL A 60 -2.88 -7.56 9.04
C VAL A 60 -1.80 -8.00 10.03
N SER A 61 -2.05 -7.90 11.34
CA SER A 61 -1.10 -8.33 12.38
C SER A 61 -0.77 -9.82 12.31
N ASP A 62 -1.72 -10.64 11.87
CA ASP A 62 -1.54 -12.08 11.68
C ASP A 62 -0.95 -12.43 10.29
N GLY A 63 -0.64 -11.42 9.47
CA GLY A 63 -0.14 -11.59 8.10
C GLY A 63 -1.19 -12.11 7.12
N MET A 64 -2.48 -11.99 7.46
CA MET A 64 -3.62 -12.43 6.65
C MET A 64 -4.25 -11.27 5.87
N ILE A 65 -4.83 -11.59 4.71
CA ILE A 65 -5.61 -10.63 3.92
C ILE A 65 -7.09 -10.74 4.26
N SER A 66 -7.66 -9.65 4.77
CA SER A 66 -9.10 -9.51 4.89
C SER A 66 -9.80 -9.40 3.53
N GLY A 67 -11.10 -9.68 3.50
CA GLY A 67 -11.91 -9.50 2.29
C GLY A 67 -11.87 -8.06 1.75
N LEU A 68 -11.88 -7.07 2.65
CA LEU A 68 -11.80 -5.65 2.30
C LEU A 68 -10.46 -5.30 1.64
N LEU A 69 -9.34 -5.73 2.25
CA LEU A 69 -8.01 -5.48 1.70
C LEU A 69 -7.85 -6.14 0.32
N ARG A 70 -8.32 -7.38 0.16
CA ARG A 70 -8.30 -8.08 -1.13
C ARG A 70 -9.03 -7.29 -2.22
N GLN A 71 -10.25 -6.87 -1.96
CA GLN A 71 -11.04 -6.10 -2.93
C GLN A 71 -10.39 -4.75 -3.23
N PHE A 72 -9.85 -4.08 -2.22
CA PHE A 72 -9.15 -2.82 -2.38
C PHE A 72 -7.92 -2.95 -3.30
N LEU A 73 -7.08 -3.98 -3.09
CA LEU A 73 -5.91 -4.23 -3.92
C LEU A 73 -6.30 -4.59 -5.36
N LEU A 74 -7.25 -5.52 -5.54
CA LEU A 74 -7.73 -5.93 -6.87
C LEU A 74 -8.29 -4.75 -7.69
N LYS A 75 -8.93 -3.79 -7.03
CA LYS A 75 -9.52 -2.62 -7.68
C LYS A 75 -8.50 -1.57 -8.09
N ASN A 76 -7.42 -1.40 -7.32
CA ASN A 76 -6.57 -0.21 -7.41
C ASN A 76 -5.12 -0.51 -7.82
N VAL A 77 -4.65 -1.74 -7.70
CA VAL A 77 -3.28 -2.12 -8.08
C VAL A 77 -3.27 -2.64 -9.51
N PRO A 78 -2.57 -1.98 -10.46
CA PRO A 78 -2.47 -2.46 -11.83
C PRO A 78 -1.73 -3.80 -11.92
N HIS A 79 -2.12 -4.61 -12.90
CA HIS A 79 -1.35 -5.80 -13.26
C HIS A 79 0.09 -5.43 -13.64
N GLN A 80 1.06 -6.30 -13.29
CA GLN A 80 2.49 -6.10 -13.56
C GLN A 80 3.07 -4.85 -12.89
N SER A 81 2.82 -4.68 -11.59
CA SER A 81 3.40 -3.64 -10.75
C SER A 81 4.14 -4.24 -9.55
N VAL A 82 4.96 -3.42 -8.89
CA VAL A 82 5.59 -3.76 -7.61
C VAL A 82 4.79 -3.10 -6.50
N LEU A 83 4.33 -3.89 -5.54
CA LEU A 83 3.65 -3.42 -4.35
C LEU A 83 4.57 -3.55 -3.14
N GLY A 84 4.97 -2.43 -2.56
CA GLY A 84 5.60 -2.38 -1.25
C GLY A 84 4.56 -2.56 -0.15
N VAL A 85 4.90 -3.37 0.84
CA VAL A 85 4.13 -3.62 2.05
C VAL A 85 5.05 -3.48 3.26
N ASN A 86 4.48 -3.20 4.43
CA ASN A 86 5.28 -3.03 5.64
C ASN A 86 5.79 -4.38 6.20
N GLU A 87 4.93 -5.41 6.17
CA GLU A 87 5.23 -6.73 6.74
C GLU A 87 5.41 -7.82 5.66
N GLU A 88 6.47 -8.62 5.79
CA GLU A 88 6.78 -9.71 4.85
C GLU A 88 5.69 -10.79 4.83
N SER A 89 5.12 -11.11 6.00
CA SER A 89 4.05 -12.10 6.15
C SER A 89 2.81 -11.74 5.35
N LEU A 90 2.40 -10.46 5.40
CA LEU A 90 1.31 -9.94 4.60
C LEU A 90 1.64 -9.99 3.11
N GLY A 91 2.87 -9.61 2.72
CA GLY A 91 3.34 -9.71 1.34
C GLY A 91 3.23 -11.11 0.74
N LYS A 92 3.58 -12.14 1.53
CA LYS A 92 3.42 -13.55 1.14
C LYS A 92 1.96 -13.93 0.90
N SER A 93 1.03 -13.38 1.67
CA SER A 93 -0.41 -13.63 1.53
C SER A 93 -1.06 -12.89 0.35
N ILE A 94 -0.40 -11.86 -0.22
CA ILE A 94 -0.86 -11.10 -1.40
C ILE A 94 -0.55 -11.83 -2.72
N THR A 95 0.50 -12.67 -2.71
CA THR A 95 1.00 -13.38 -3.89
C THR A 95 0.05 -14.50 -4.32
#